data_AF-A0A2H3KQE1-F1
#
_entry.id   AF-A0A2H3KQE1-F1
#
_cell.length_a   1.000
_cell.length_b   1.000
_cell.length_c   1.000
_cell.angle_alpha   90.00
_cell.angle_beta   90.00
_cell.angle_gamma   90.00
#
_symmetry.space_group_name_H-M   'P 1'
#
loop_
_entity.id
_entity.type
_entity.pdbx_description
1 polymer ?
#
loop_
_entity_poly.entity_id
_entity_poly.type
_entity_poly.pdbx_seq_one_letter_code
_entity_poly.pdbx_strand_id
1 'polypeptide(L)'
;MSKENTKMSHEEELAEQARLIAWLQEQLEHQRAVNAELRRAVADLARTFQESLAAAYEAGESGDLEAIRRITRANQQHWQSYLQQIVAAARREK
;
A
#
# COMPACT_ATOMS: atom_id res chain seq x y z
N MET A 1 40.20 -7.78 25.20
CA MET A 1 40.51 -7.39 23.82
C MET A 1 39.58 -6.27 23.41
N SER A 2 39.99 -5.02 23.62
CA SER A 2 39.23 -3.86 23.14
C SER A 2 39.30 -3.84 21.61
N LYS A 3 38.15 -3.77 20.96
CA LYS A 3 38.08 -3.47 19.53
C LYS A 3 38.64 -2.05 19.36
N GLU A 4 39.79 -1.93 18.72
CA GLU A 4 40.28 -0.64 18.24
C GLU A 4 39.20 -0.05 17.34
N ASN A 5 38.61 1.05 17.81
CA ASN A 5 37.72 1.85 16.99
C ASN A 5 38.63 2.70 16.11
N THR A 6 39.07 2.14 14.98
CA THR A 6 39.93 2.83 14.02
C THR A 6 39.16 4.03 13.48
N LYS A 7 39.63 5.23 13.81
CA LYS A 7 39.05 6.48 13.34
C LYS A 7 39.24 6.55 11.83
N MET A 8 38.15 6.60 11.07
CA MET A 8 38.20 6.75 9.62
C MET A 8 38.91 8.05 9.25
N SER A 9 39.64 8.04 8.14
CA SER A 9 40.19 9.27 7.56
C SER A 9 39.06 10.15 7.03
N HIS A 10 39.33 11.44 6.86
CA HIS A 10 38.34 12.39 6.36
C HIS A 10 37.84 12.02 4.94
N GLU A 11 38.71 11.47 4.09
CA GLU A 11 38.33 11.01 2.74
C GLU A 11 37.42 9.77 2.82
N GLU A 12 37.68 8.85 3.74
CA GLU A 12 36.82 7.68 3.99
C GLU A 12 35.47 8.10 4.58
N GLU A 13 35.44 9.08 5.47
CA GLU A 13 34.19 9.66 6.02
C GLU A 13 33.34 10.30 4.91
N LEU A 14 33.95 11.04 3.99
CA LEU A 14 33.26 11.67 2.85
C LEU A 14 32.72 10.62 1.87
N ALA A 15 33.51 9.59 1.57
CA ALA A 15 33.09 8.49 0.70
C ALA A 15 31.93 7.69 1.33
N GLU A 16 31.97 7.47 2.64
CA GLU A 16 30.89 6.82 3.37
C GLU A 16 29.62 7.68 3.40
N GLN A 17 29.77 8.98 3.67
CA GLN A 17 28.64 9.92 3.63
C GLN A 17 27.98 9.93 2.24
N ALA A 18 28.76 9.94 1.16
CA ALA A 18 28.22 9.90 -0.20
C ALA A 18 27.45 8.59 -0.47
N ARG A 19 27.97 7.44 -0.02
CA ARG A 19 27.29 6.14 -0.14
C ARG A 19 25.98 6.12 0.64
N LEU A 20 25.98 6.62 1.88
CA LEU A 20 24.77 6.70 2.70
C LEU A 20 23.72 7.62 2.09
N ILE A 21 24.13 8.78 1.55
CA ILE A 21 23.20 9.69 0.87
C ILE A 21 22.58 9.01 -0.36
N ALA A 22 23.38 8.33 -1.18
CA ALA A 22 22.87 7.63 -2.36
C ALA A 22 21.88 6.53 -1.97
N TRP A 23 22.20 5.74 -0.93
CA TRP A 23 21.29 4.71 -0.42
C TRP A 23 19.99 5.32 0.13
N LEU A 24 20.06 6.40 0.92
CA LEU A 24 18.88 7.08 1.45
C LEU A 24 17.99 7.66 0.34
N GLN A 25 18.58 8.18 -0.74
CA GLN A 25 17.84 8.63 -1.91
C GLN A 25 17.10 7.48 -2.60
N GLU A 26 17.77 6.33 -2.78
CA GLU A 26 17.13 5.13 -3.34
C GLU A 26 15.96 4.66 -2.48
N GLN A 27 16.14 4.59 -1.16
CA GLN A 27 15.07 4.21 -0.23
C GLN A 27 13.90 5.19 -0.27
N LEU A 28 14.17 6.50 -0.40
CA LEU A 28 13.12 7.51 -0.50
C LEU A 28 12.30 7.36 -1.78
N GLU A 29 12.95 7.16 -2.92
CA GLU A 29 12.27 6.93 -4.21
C GLU A 29 11.47 5.63 -4.19
N HIS A 30 12.02 4.57 -3.60
CA HIS A 30 11.30 3.33 -3.40
C HIS A 30 10.02 3.55 -2.57
N GLN A 31 10.12 4.23 -1.42
CA GLN A 31 8.97 4.50 -0.56
C GLN A 31 7.93 5.39 -1.26
N ARG A 32 8.36 6.33 -2.11
CA ARG A 32 7.45 7.16 -2.93
C ARG A 32 6.66 6.30 -3.92
N ALA A 33 7.31 5.35 -4.59
CA ALA A 33 6.66 4.43 -5.51
C ALA A 33 5.62 3.57 -4.79
N VAL A 34 5.98 2.97 -3.65
CA VAL A 34 5.05 2.15 -2.85
C VAL A 34 3.85 2.97 -2.37
N ASN A 35 4.09 4.19 -1.88
CA ASN A 35 3.00 5.08 -1.47
C ASN A 35 2.04 5.43 -2.62
N ALA A 36 2.56 5.59 -3.84
CA ALA A 36 1.72 5.83 -5.01
C ALA A 36 0.83 4.62 -5.34
N GLU A 37 1.39 3.41 -5.28
CA GLU A 37 0.64 2.16 -5.47
C GLU A 37 -0.44 1.97 -4.41
N LEU A 38 -0.11 2.20 -3.13
CA LEU A 38 -1.08 2.11 -2.03
C LEU A 38 -2.22 3.12 -2.20
N ARG A 39 -1.92 4.37 -2.54
CA ARG A 39 -2.95 5.39 -2.79
C ARG A 39 -3.87 4.99 -3.94
N ARG A 40 -3.32 4.42 -5.01
CA ARG A 40 -4.11 3.91 -6.14
C ARG A 40 -5.01 2.76 -5.71
N ALA A 41 -4.47 1.75 -5.01
CA ALA A 41 -5.25 0.61 -4.53
C ALA A 41 -6.39 1.03 -3.60
N VAL A 42 -6.14 1.99 -2.70
CA VAL A 42 -7.17 2.55 -1.80
C VAL A 42 -8.24 3.34 -2.59
N ALA A 43 -7.84 4.13 -3.58
CA ALA A 43 -8.78 4.86 -4.42
C ALA A 43 -9.67 3.91 -5.25
N ASP A 44 -9.10 2.83 -5.79
CA ASP A 44 -9.84 1.78 -6.49
C ASP A 44 -10.85 1.11 -5.57
N LEU A 45 -10.44 0.78 -4.34
CA LEU A 45 -11.31 0.18 -3.34
C LEU A 45 -12.47 1.11 -2.96
N ALA A 46 -12.19 2.39 -2.72
CA ALA A 46 -13.22 3.38 -2.36
C ALA A 46 -14.27 3.51 -3.46
N ARG A 47 -13.84 3.54 -4.73
CA ARG A 47 -14.74 3.60 -5.89
C ARG A 47 -15.65 2.38 -5.96
N THR A 48 -15.07 1.17 -5.93
CA THR A 48 -15.85 -0.07 -5.99
C THR A 48 -16.89 -0.13 -4.86
N PHE A 49 -16.51 0.30 -3.66
CA PHE A 49 -17.43 0.37 -2.53
C PHE A 49 -18.57 1.37 -2.77
N GLN A 50 -18.27 2.58 -3.26
CA GLN A 50 -19.28 3.58 -3.58
C GLN A 50 -20.27 3.11 -4.67
N GLU A 51 -19.75 2.53 -5.77
CA GLU A 51 -20.57 2.01 -6.86
C GLU A 51 -21.51 0.90 -6.38
N SER A 52 -20.98 0.00 -5.56
CA SER A 52 -21.78 -1.10 -5.02
C SER A 52 -22.83 -0.65 -4.01
N LEU A 53 -22.56 0.40 -3.24
CA LEU A 53 -23.53 0.98 -2.31
C LEU A 53 -24.67 1.64 -3.10
N ALA A 54 -24.35 2.36 -4.17
CA ALA A 54 -25.35 2.94 -5.06
C ALA A 54 -26.24 1.86 -5.69
N ALA A 55 -25.65 0.78 -6.20
CA ALA A 55 -26.40 -0.33 -6.77
C ALA A 55 -27.30 -1.06 -5.75
N ALA A 56 -26.81 -1.23 -4.51
CA ALA A 56 -27.62 -1.81 -3.43
C ALA A 56 -28.78 -0.88 -3.02
N TYR A 57 -28.54 0.44 -3.02
CA TYR A 57 -29.56 1.44 -2.74
C TYR A 57 -30.66 1.42 -3.81
N GLU A 58 -30.30 1.42 -5.10
CA GLU A 58 -31.25 1.32 -6.21
C GLU A 58 -32.08 0.03 -6.16
N ALA A 59 -31.45 -1.10 -5.84
CA ALA A 59 -32.16 -2.38 -5.64
C ALA A 59 -33.13 -2.34 -4.44
N GLY A 60 -32.78 -1.58 -3.41
CA GLY A 60 -33.66 -1.31 -2.26
C GLY A 60 -34.90 -0.51 -2.66
N GLU A 61 -34.71 0.56 -3.42
CA GLU A 61 -35.81 1.38 -3.95
C GLU A 61 -36.75 0.57 -4.86
N SER A 62 -36.21 -0.39 -5.63
CA SER A 62 -37.01 -1.27 -6.48
C SER A 62 -37.64 -2.47 -5.77
N GLY A 63 -37.34 -2.68 -4.48
CA GLY A 63 -37.80 -3.84 -3.70
C GLY A 63 -37.14 -5.18 -4.08
N ASP A 64 -36.04 -5.19 -4.83
CA ASP A 64 -35.32 -6.41 -5.20
C ASP A 64 -34.36 -6.85 -4.09
N LEU A 65 -34.93 -7.53 -3.08
CA LEU A 65 -34.17 -8.07 -1.95
C LEU A 65 -33.09 -9.07 -2.36
N GLU A 66 -33.27 -9.81 -3.46
CA GLU A 66 -32.28 -10.76 -3.94
C GLU A 66 -31.09 -10.04 -4.56
N ALA A 67 -31.30 -8.96 -5.30
CA ALA A 67 -30.22 -8.09 -5.77
C ALA A 67 -29.43 -7.49 -4.61
N ILE A 68 -30.10 -6.96 -3.57
CA ILE A 68 -29.41 -6.42 -2.38
C ILE A 68 -28.50 -7.46 -1.73
N ARG A 69 -29.00 -8.70 -1.56
CA ARG A 69 -28.23 -9.82 -0.99
C ARG A 69 -27.03 -10.20 -1.86
N ARG A 70 -27.21 -10.28 -3.18
CA ARG A 70 -26.13 -10.58 -4.12
C ARG A 70 -25.04 -9.51 -4.06
N ILE A 71 -25.42 -8.23 -4.13
CA ILE A 71 -24.48 -7.10 -4.10
C ILE A 71 -23.71 -7.06 -2.78
N THR A 72 -24.41 -7.21 -1.65
CA THR A 72 -23.77 -7.24 -0.33
C THR A 72 -22.75 -8.37 -0.19
N ARG A 73 -23.05 -9.57 -0.70
CA ARG A 73 -22.11 -10.70 -0.69
C ARG A 73 -20.91 -10.47 -1.61
N ALA A 74 -21.16 -9.94 -2.82
CA ALA A 74 -20.08 -9.60 -3.76
C ALA A 74 -19.14 -8.55 -3.15
N ASN A 75 -19.68 -7.54 -2.46
CA ASN A 75 -18.90 -6.55 -1.74
C ASN A 75 -18.00 -7.16 -0.67
N GLN A 76 -18.54 -8.11 0.10
CA GLN A 76 -17.75 -8.81 1.11
C GLN A 76 -16.57 -9.56 0.47
N GLN A 77 -16.77 -10.21 -0.67
CA GLN A 77 -15.71 -10.92 -1.39
C GLN A 77 -14.68 -9.95 -1.98
N HIS A 78 -15.12 -8.87 -2.62
CA HIS A 78 -14.22 -7.83 -3.14
C HIS A 78 -13.38 -7.22 -2.03
N TRP A 79 -13.98 -6.90 -0.86
CA TRP A 79 -13.27 -6.39 0.30
C TRP A 79 -12.14 -7.31 0.77
N GLN A 80 -12.39 -8.62 0.82
CA GLN A 80 -11.36 -9.60 1.18
C GLN A 80 -10.23 -9.64 0.15
N SER A 81 -10.54 -9.58 -1.14
CA SER A 81 -9.53 -9.54 -2.20
C SER A 81 -8.67 -8.27 -2.11
N TYR A 82 -9.28 -7.11 -1.88
CA TYR A 82 -8.55 -5.85 -1.73
C TYR A 82 -7.64 -5.85 -0.49
N LEU A 83 -8.12 -6.36 0.65
CA LEU A 83 -7.28 -6.51 1.85
C LEU A 83 -6.07 -7.40 1.57
N GLN A 84 -6.24 -8.50 0.83
CA GLN A 84 -5.12 -9.36 0.45
C GLN A 84 -4.10 -8.63 -0.44
N GLN A 85 -4.56 -7.79 -1.37
CA GLN A 85 -3.67 -7.00 -2.22
C GLN A 85 -2.86 -5.97 -1.42
N ILE A 86 -3.51 -5.26 -0.49
CA ILE A 86 -2.84 -4.30 0.41
C ILE A 86 -1.82 -5.02 1.30
N VAL A 87 -2.18 -6.15 1.90
CA VAL A 87 -1.28 -6.96 2.72
C VAL A 87 -0.12 -7.51 1.88
N ALA A 88 -0.35 -7.94 0.64
CA ALA A 88 0.70 -8.42 -0.26
C ALA A 88 1.64 -7.30 -0.72
N ALA A 89 1.14 -6.08 -0.91
CA ALA A 89 1.97 -4.90 -1.17
C ALA A 89 2.85 -4.60 0.05
N ALA A 90 2.27 -4.52 1.24
CA ALA A 90 2.99 -4.27 2.49
C ALA A 90 3.96 -5.39 2.91
N ARG A 91 3.71 -6.65 2.50
CA ARG A 91 4.63 -7.77 2.80
C ARG A 91 5.80 -7.86 1.85
N ARG A 92 5.68 -7.34 0.62
CA ARG A 92 6.82 -7.20 -0.30
C ARG A 92 7.84 -6.17 0.17
N GLU A 93 7.51 -5.39 1.20
CA GLU A 93 8.41 -4.46 1.90
C GLU A 93 9.36 -5.13 2.92
N LYS A 94 9.27 -6.46 3.17
CA LYS A 94 10.18 -7.21 4.06
C LYS A 94 11.12 -8.13 3.28
#